data_AF-X1D010-F1
#
_entry.id   AF-X1D010-F1
#
_cell.length_a   1.000
_cell.length_b   1.000
_cell.length_c   1.000
_cell.angle_alpha   90.00
_cell.angle_beta   90.00
_cell.angle_gamma   90.00
#
_symmetry.space_group_name_H-M   'P 1'
#
loop_
_entity.id
_entity.type
_entity.pdbx_description
1 polymer ?
#
loop_
_entity_poly.entity_id
_entity_poly.type
_entity_poly.pdbx_seq_one_letter_code
_entity_poly.pdbx_strand_id
1 'polypeptide(L)'
;VEVIYAENKTPGVTLEIIYSFLKKNKFAIVSRYKDELVPLVLKEFKNSELYSIDINKLTNILIIKEKTYKFEKKGGIIGIITAGSSDIPVAEEAKVIAESMGCEVISSYDLGIAGIHRLFSNL
;
A
#
# COMPACT_ATOMS: atom_id res chain seq x y z
N VAL A 1 -2.39 12.67 -0.91
CA VAL A 1 -1.30 11.70 -0.72
C VAL A 1 -0.56 11.59 -2.03
N GLU A 2 0.76 11.56 -2.01
CA GLU A 2 1.59 11.38 -3.21
C GLU A 2 2.17 9.97 -3.21
N VAL A 3 2.26 9.34 -4.38
CA VAL A 3 2.67 7.93 -4.53
C VAL A 3 3.80 7.82 -5.55
N ILE A 4 4.84 7.06 -5.20
CA ILE A 4 5.95 6.73 -6.07
C ILE A 4 5.56 5.54 -6.95
N TYR A 5 5.27 5.80 -8.22
CA TYR A 5 4.99 4.75 -9.19
C TYR A 5 6.29 4.07 -9.67
N ALA A 6 6.51 2.80 -9.34
CA ALA A 6 7.80 2.11 -9.55
C ALA A 6 7.87 1.20 -10.78
N GLU A 7 6.75 0.88 -11.43
CA GLU A 7 6.65 -0.12 -12.51
C GLU A 7 7.71 0.08 -13.63
N ASN A 8 7.88 1.33 -14.06
CA ASN A 8 8.80 1.70 -15.14
C ASN A 8 10.15 2.25 -14.65
N LYS A 9 10.51 2.01 -13.39
CA LYS A 9 11.77 2.46 -12.79
C LYS A 9 12.66 1.28 -12.40
N THR A 10 13.97 1.54 -12.30
CA THR A 10 14.88 0.55 -11.71
C THR A 10 14.78 0.58 -10.18
N PRO A 11 15.15 -0.50 -9.48
CA PRO A 11 15.18 -0.52 -8.02
C PRO A 11 16.06 0.59 -7.43
N GLY A 12 17.22 0.88 -8.04
CA GLY A 12 18.11 1.95 -7.61
C GLY A 12 17.48 3.34 -7.70
N VAL A 13 16.88 3.68 -8.86
CA VAL A 13 16.18 4.96 -9.05
C VAL A 13 14.99 5.07 -8.09
N THR A 14 14.26 3.98 -7.85
CA THR A 14 13.14 3.98 -6.91
C THR A 14 13.62 4.25 -5.49
N LEU A 15 14.74 3.67 -5.07
CA LEU A 15 15.34 3.90 -3.76
C LEU A 15 15.77 5.36 -3.56
N GLU A 16 16.35 6.00 -4.57
CA GLU A 16 16.69 7.42 -4.53
C GLU A 16 15.47 8.33 -4.35
N ILE A 17 14.36 8.00 -5.03
CA ILE A 17 13.10 8.74 -4.89
C ILE A 17 12.52 8.53 -3.49
N ILE A 18 12.54 7.30 -2.95
CA ILE A 18 12.14 7.02 -1.57
C ILE A 18 12.90 7.94 -0.59
N TYR A 19 14.22 8.00 -0.72
CA TYR A 19 15.04 8.88 0.11
C TYR A 19 14.65 10.35 0.00
N SER A 20 14.40 10.82 -1.23
CA SER A 20 13.99 12.19 -1.48
C SER A 20 12.63 12.52 -0.87
N PHE A 21 11.69 11.57 -0.88
CA PHE A 21 10.39 11.70 -0.24
C PHE A 21 10.50 11.74 1.28
N LEU A 22 11.24 10.80 1.89
CA LEU A 22 11.39 10.73 3.34
C LEU A 22 12.13 11.94 3.94
N LYS A 23 12.98 12.63 3.15
CA LYS A 23 13.59 13.90 3.57
C LYS A 23 12.61 15.07 3.65
N LYS A 24 11.53 15.02 2.88
CA LYS A 24 10.54 16.12 2.76
C LYS A 24 9.23 15.80 3.49
N ASN A 25 8.91 14.52 3.63
CA ASN A 25 7.66 14.00 4.15
C ASN A 25 7.95 12.92 5.20
N LYS A 26 6.99 12.70 6.11
CA LYS A 26 7.12 11.67 7.16
C LYS A 26 6.95 10.23 6.66
N PHE A 27 6.62 10.06 5.38
CA PHE A 27 6.38 8.77 4.77
C PHE A 27 6.61 8.79 3.25
N ALA A 28 6.80 7.61 2.68
CA ALA A 28 6.86 7.34 1.26
C ALA A 28 6.00 6.09 0.97
N ILE A 29 5.11 6.20 -0.02
CA ILE A 29 4.32 5.07 -0.53
C ILE A 29 4.83 4.76 -1.93
N VAL A 30 5.16 3.51 -2.18
CA VAL A 30 5.62 3.00 -3.47
C VAL A 30 4.59 2.02 -3.98
N SER A 31 4.11 2.24 -5.20
CA SER A 31 3.19 1.34 -5.89
C SER A 31 3.91 0.60 -7.02
N ARG A 32 3.50 -0.65 -7.24
CA ARG A 32 4.01 -1.56 -8.28
C ARG A 32 5.53 -1.71 -8.23
N TYR A 33 6.07 -1.91 -7.03
CA TYR A 33 7.48 -2.22 -6.90
C TYR A 33 7.83 -3.56 -7.56
N LYS A 34 9.07 -3.71 -8.00
CA LYS A 34 9.64 -5.02 -8.42
C LYS A 34 10.31 -5.67 -7.22
N ASP A 35 10.21 -6.99 -7.09
CA ASP A 35 10.75 -7.75 -5.93
C ASP A 35 12.23 -7.44 -5.62
N GLU A 36 13.01 -7.09 -6.65
CA GLU A 36 14.40 -6.63 -6.55
C GLU A 36 14.59 -5.39 -5.64
N LEU A 37 13.55 -4.56 -5.45
CA LEU A 37 13.57 -3.41 -4.55
C LEU A 37 13.56 -3.81 -3.08
N VAL A 38 12.84 -4.88 -2.73
CA VAL A 38 12.65 -5.32 -1.34
C VAL A 38 13.98 -5.52 -0.59
N PRO A 39 14.97 -6.27 -1.10
CA PRO A 39 16.23 -6.44 -0.38
C PRO A 39 16.99 -5.11 -0.21
N LEU A 40 16.90 -4.19 -1.17
CA LEU A 40 17.52 -2.86 -1.05
C LEU A 40 16.86 -2.05 0.06
N VAL A 41 15.52 -1.99 0.08
CA VAL A 41 14.79 -1.28 1.14
C VAL A 41 15.04 -1.90 2.52
N LEU A 42 15.04 -3.23 2.63
CA LEU A 42 15.34 -3.89 3.89
C LEU A 42 16.77 -3.62 4.36
N LYS A 43 17.75 -3.64 3.46
CA LYS A 43 19.14 -3.32 3.79
C LYS A 43 19.26 -1.92 4.39
N GLU A 44 18.58 -0.93 3.80
CA GLU A 44 18.68 0.46 4.21
C GLU A 44 17.85 0.80 5.45
N PHE A 45 16.62 0.29 5.54
CA PHE A 45 15.64 0.79 6.50
C PHE A 45 15.26 -0.20 7.61
N LYS A 46 15.55 -1.51 7.49
CA LYS A 46 15.04 -2.53 8.44
C LYS A 46 15.49 -2.29 9.88
N ASN A 47 16.74 -1.86 10.05
CA ASN A 47 17.33 -1.59 11.36
C ASN A 47 17.25 -0.10 11.74
N SER A 48 16.49 0.70 11.00
CA SER A 48 16.31 2.11 11.32
C SER A 48 15.56 2.28 12.63
N GLU A 49 16.07 3.13 13.52
CA GLU A 49 15.32 3.54 14.71
C GLU A 49 14.16 4.47 14.35
N LEU A 50 14.26 5.22 13.25
CA LEU A 50 13.31 6.24 12.83
C LEU A 50 12.16 5.69 12.00
N TYR A 51 12.42 4.75 11.10
CA TYR A 51 11.44 4.29 10.10
C TYR A 51 10.89 2.90 10.39
N SER A 52 9.65 2.69 10.00
CA SER A 52 8.98 1.39 9.88
C SER A 52 8.72 1.09 8.40
N ILE A 53 8.68 -0.19 8.05
CA ILE A 53 8.46 -0.66 6.68
C ILE A 53 7.27 -1.62 6.69
N ASP A 54 6.34 -1.39 5.78
CA ASP A 54 5.26 -2.31 5.44
C ASP A 54 5.42 -2.73 3.98
N ILE A 55 5.38 -4.04 3.73
CA ILE A 55 5.61 -4.61 2.40
C ILE A 55 4.47 -5.58 2.10
N ASN A 56 3.59 -5.19 1.18
CA ASN A 56 2.53 -6.04 0.68
C ASN A 56 2.93 -6.66 -0.66
N LYS A 57 3.33 -7.92 -0.63
CA LYS A 57 3.75 -8.70 -1.80
C LYS A 57 2.60 -9.08 -2.73
N LEU A 58 1.35 -9.13 -2.24
CA LEU A 58 0.21 -9.45 -3.10
C LEU A 58 -0.12 -8.30 -4.05
N THR A 59 0.26 -7.08 -3.68
CA THR A 59 -0.16 -5.83 -4.34
C THR A 59 1.01 -5.04 -4.89
N ASN A 60 2.23 -5.48 -4.57
CA ASN A 60 3.47 -4.78 -4.87
C ASN A 60 3.47 -3.33 -4.32
N ILE A 61 2.97 -3.16 -3.10
CA ILE A 61 2.98 -1.87 -2.39
C ILE A 61 3.91 -1.91 -1.21
N LEU A 62 4.68 -0.84 -1.08
CA LEU A 62 5.64 -0.66 -0.01
C LEU A 62 5.42 0.70 0.64
N ILE A 63 5.28 0.72 1.95
CA ILE A 63 5.17 1.94 2.74
C ILE A 63 6.38 2.02 3.67
N ILE A 64 7.10 3.13 3.61
CA ILE A 64 8.10 3.48 4.62
C ILE A 64 7.61 4.74 5.31
N LYS A 65 7.55 4.73 6.65
CA LYS A 65 7.09 5.89 7.43
C LYS A 65 7.83 6.01 8.74
N GLU A 66 7.95 7.23 9.26
CA GLU A 66 8.43 7.46 10.62
C GLU A 66 7.59 6.64 11.61
N LYS A 67 8.21 5.99 12.59
CA LYS A 67 7.50 5.14 13.56
C LYS A 67 6.47 5.91 14.40
N THR A 68 6.70 7.21 14.59
CA THR A 68 5.79 8.12 15.30
C THR A 68 4.66 8.64 14.42
N TYR A 69 4.76 8.48 13.10
CA TYR A 69 3.77 8.98 12.17
C TYR A 69 2.59 8.01 12.02
N LYS A 70 1.39 8.57 12.14
CA LYS A 70 0.13 7.91 11.83
C LYS A 70 -0.61 8.75 10.79
N PHE A 71 -1.23 8.08 9.83
CA PHE A 71 -2.15 8.75 8.92
C PHE A 71 -3.33 9.30 9.73
N GLU A 72 -3.59 10.59 9.60
CA GLU A 72 -4.68 11.25 10.28
C GLU A 72 -6.02 10.71 9.75
N LYS A 73 -6.90 10.26 10.65
CA LYS A 73 -8.26 9.85 10.27
C LYS A 73 -9.06 11.10 9.93
N LYS A 74 -9.57 11.19 8.70
CA LYS A 74 -10.37 12.31 8.21
C LYS A 74 -11.87 12.03 8.21
N GLY A 75 -12.26 10.82 8.59
CA GLY A 75 -13.62 10.33 8.43
C GLY A 75 -13.88 9.90 6.98
N GLY A 76 -15.09 9.40 6.74
CA GLY A 76 -15.47 8.80 5.45
C GLY A 76 -15.19 7.29 5.42
N ILE A 77 -16.15 6.55 4.90
CA ILE A 77 -16.10 5.10 4.75
C ILE A 77 -16.12 4.79 3.26
N ILE A 78 -15.13 4.02 2.79
CA ILE A 78 -15.01 3.57 1.41
C ILE A 78 -15.22 2.06 1.37
N GLY A 79 -16.20 1.62 0.57
CA GLY A 79 -16.40 0.21 0.24
C GLY A 79 -15.60 -0.19 -0.98
N ILE A 80 -14.81 -1.27 -0.89
CA ILE A 80 -14.09 -1.86 -2.02
C ILE A 80 -14.59 -3.29 -2.23
N ILE A 81 -15.13 -3.56 -3.41
CA ILE A 81 -15.70 -4.86 -3.76
C ILE A 81 -15.10 -5.32 -5.08
N THR A 82 -14.64 -6.58 -5.13
CA THR A 82 -14.20 -7.20 -6.39
C THR A 82 -14.98 -8.46 -6.71
N ALA A 83 -15.16 -8.75 -8.00
CA ALA A 83 -15.83 -9.97 -8.45
C ALA A 83 -14.84 -11.14 -8.61
N GLY A 84 -13.63 -10.87 -9.12
CA GLY A 84 -12.62 -11.89 -9.37
C GLY A 84 -11.36 -11.73 -8.52
N SER A 85 -10.64 -12.83 -8.34
CA SER A 85 -9.33 -12.84 -7.69
C SER A 85 -8.27 -12.03 -8.45
N SER A 86 -8.43 -11.88 -9.77
CA SER A 86 -7.57 -11.04 -10.62
C SER A 86 -7.60 -9.56 -10.25
N ASP A 87 -8.70 -9.10 -9.64
CA ASP A 87 -8.89 -7.70 -9.28
C ASP A 87 -8.28 -7.37 -7.90
N ILE A 88 -7.96 -8.40 -7.09
CA ILE A 88 -7.49 -8.24 -5.70
C ILE A 88 -6.25 -7.34 -5.60
N PRO A 89 -5.20 -7.50 -6.43
CA PRO A 89 -4.02 -6.65 -6.34
C PRO A 89 -4.34 -5.16 -6.52
N VAL A 90 -5.24 -4.84 -7.45
CA VAL A 90 -5.68 -3.45 -7.74
C VAL A 90 -6.56 -2.92 -6.61
N ALA A 91 -7.44 -3.76 -6.07
CA ALA A 91 -8.37 -3.37 -5.03
C ALA A 91 -7.67 -3.14 -3.67
N GLU A 92 -6.68 -3.94 -3.34
CA GLU A 92 -5.83 -3.70 -2.19
C GLU A 92 -4.92 -2.46 -2.39
N GLU A 93 -4.50 -2.16 -3.62
CA GLU A 93 -3.85 -0.87 -3.91
C GLU A 93 -4.74 0.32 -3.57
N ALA A 94 -5.98 0.29 -4.06
CA ALA A 94 -6.97 1.31 -3.72
C ALA A 94 -7.20 1.41 -2.20
N LYS A 95 -7.25 0.28 -1.48
CA LYS A 95 -7.39 0.24 -0.03
C LYS A 95 -6.25 0.97 0.68
N VAL A 96 -5.00 0.63 0.38
CA VAL A 96 -3.83 1.24 1.03
C VAL A 96 -3.80 2.75 0.80
N ILE A 97 -4.15 3.22 -0.41
CA ILE A 97 -4.20 4.65 -0.71
C ILE A 97 -5.33 5.33 0.07
N ALA A 98 -6.53 4.74 0.09
CA ALA A 98 -7.67 5.29 0.82
C ALA A 98 -7.41 5.37 2.34
N GLU A 99 -6.83 4.33 2.94
CA GLU A 99 -6.41 4.32 4.34
C GLU A 99 -5.35 5.39 4.61
N SER A 100 -4.38 5.54 3.71
CA SER A 100 -3.36 6.59 3.80
C SER A 100 -3.92 8.01 3.67
N MET A 101 -5.09 8.17 3.05
CA MET A 101 -5.82 9.43 2.96
C MET A 101 -6.68 9.71 4.21
N GLY A 102 -6.78 8.76 5.14
CA GLY A 102 -7.51 8.91 6.39
C GLY A 102 -8.93 8.36 6.37
N CYS A 103 -9.31 7.62 5.32
CA CYS A 103 -10.61 6.95 5.22
C CYS A 103 -10.60 5.62 5.97
N GLU A 104 -11.78 5.21 6.45
CA GLU A 104 -12.02 3.81 6.80
C GLU A 104 -12.35 3.03 5.53
N VAL A 105 -11.74 1.86 5.36
CA VAL A 105 -11.98 1.02 4.18
C VAL A 105 -12.59 -0.30 4.60
N ILE A 106 -13.76 -0.60 4.04
CA ILE A 106 -14.43 -1.89 4.17
C ILE A 106 -14.24 -2.62 2.86
N SER A 107 -13.60 -3.78 2.88
CA SER A 107 -13.22 -4.52 1.68
C SER A 107 -13.80 -5.93 1.67
N SER A 108 -14.35 -6.35 0.53
CA SER A 108 -14.73 -7.75 0.29
C SER A 108 -14.32 -8.18 -1.11
N TYR A 109 -13.59 -9.28 -1.19
CA TYR A 109 -12.96 -9.75 -2.42
C TYR A 109 -13.60 -11.02 -2.95
N ASP A 110 -13.46 -11.27 -4.25
CA ASP A 110 -13.89 -12.51 -4.91
C ASP A 110 -15.40 -12.81 -4.73
N LEU A 111 -16.22 -11.78 -4.97
CA LEU A 111 -17.68 -11.78 -4.86
C LEU A 111 -18.38 -11.92 -6.22
N GLY A 112 -17.90 -12.81 -7.07
CA GLY A 112 -18.56 -13.13 -8.35
C GLY A 112 -19.97 -13.72 -8.17
N ILE A 113 -20.69 -13.92 -9.28
CA ILE A 113 -22.09 -14.43 -9.31
C ILE A 113 -22.23 -15.77 -8.56
N ALA A 114 -21.22 -16.64 -8.65
CA ALA A 114 -21.19 -17.90 -7.92
C ALA A 114 -21.00 -17.74 -6.39
N GLY A 115 -20.70 -16.53 -5.92
CA GLY A 115 -20.28 -16.21 -4.55
C GLY A 115 -21.13 -15.16 -3.84
N ILE A 116 -22.26 -14.70 -4.42
CA ILE A 116 -23.11 -13.66 -3.81
C ILE A 116 -23.64 -14.04 -2.42
N HIS A 117 -23.72 -15.35 -2.13
CA HIS A 117 -24.05 -15.85 -0.80
C HIS A 117 -22.98 -15.51 0.26
N ARG A 118 -21.71 -15.29 -0.11
CA ARG A 118 -20.61 -14.92 0.80
C ARG A 118 -20.70 -13.47 1.29
N LEU A 119 -21.36 -12.59 0.53
CA LEU A 119 -21.61 -11.20 0.93
C LEU A 119 -22.46 -11.13 2.22
N PHE A 120 -23.51 -11.94 2.30
CA PHE A 120 -24.45 -11.92 3.42
C PHE A 120 -23.91 -12.60 4.68
N SER A 121 -22.80 -13.34 4.59
CA SER A 121 -22.17 -13.97 5.75
C SER A 121 -21.28 -13.03 6.56
N ASN A 122 -20.89 -11.88 5.99
CA ASN A 122 -19.96 -10.91 6.57
C ASN A 122 -20.63 -9.57 6.93
N LEU A 123 -21.96 -9.49 6.80
CA LEU A 123 -22.82 -8.39 7.26
C LEU A 123 -23.37 -8.70 8.66
#